data_AF-A0A354C143-F1
#
_entry.id   AF-A0A354C143-F1
#
_cell.length_a   1.000
_cell.length_b   1.000
_cell.length_c   1.000
_cell.angle_alpha   90.00
_cell.angle_beta   90.00
_cell.angle_gamma   90.00
#
_symmetry.space_group_name_H-M   'P 1'
#
loop_
_entity.id
_entity.type
_entity.pdbx_description
1 polymer ?
#
loop_
_entity_poly.entity_id
_entity_poly.type
_entity_poly.pdbx_seq_one_letter_code
_entity_poly.pdbx_strand_id
1 'polypeptide(L)'
;MASIFLSASLCLADAQIVYDAPEKKLIDFSQHSPYIQYYKDHLTDYEKEPFDGITLRLTKEAGNGDIFMVDNWAKVTAEVKEAELKLASSLKASTMLTDNLLVLFGGSQMDWFSDEDWAKTEEHIRYAVGVARAAKCKGILWDPEPYKPGKNPWK
;
A
#
# COMPACT_ATOMS: atom_id res chain seq x y z
N MET A 1 -60.64 -54.07 2.65
CA MET A 1 -60.01 -52.76 2.35
C MET A 1 -58.63 -52.77 3.00
N ALA A 2 -57.57 -52.87 2.20
CA ALA A 2 -56.20 -52.82 2.71
C ALA A 2 -55.55 -51.53 2.20
N SER A 3 -55.23 -50.62 3.11
CA SER A 3 -54.56 -49.36 2.80
C SER A 3 -53.05 -49.58 2.73
N ILE A 4 -52.47 -49.33 1.56
CA ILE A 4 -51.02 -49.30 1.35
C ILE A 4 -50.56 -47.87 1.62
N PHE A 5 -49.72 -47.68 2.65
CA PHE A 5 -49.02 -46.42 2.88
C PHE A 5 -47.73 -46.39 2.05
N LEU A 6 -47.69 -45.51 1.05
CA LEU A 6 -46.49 -45.21 0.27
C LEU A 6 -45.65 -44.20 1.07
N SER A 7 -44.53 -44.63 1.62
CA SER A 7 -43.54 -43.73 2.24
C SER A 7 -42.73 -43.06 1.14
N ALA A 8 -42.97 -41.78 0.90
CA ALA A 8 -42.11 -40.96 0.06
C ALA A 8 -40.90 -40.52 0.90
N SER A 9 -39.76 -41.17 0.67
CA SER A 9 -38.49 -40.77 1.26
C SER A 9 -37.98 -39.52 0.55
N LEU A 10 -38.10 -38.35 1.19
CA LEU A 10 -37.44 -37.12 0.72
C LEU A 10 -35.92 -37.31 0.91
N CYS A 11 -35.19 -37.46 -0.19
CA CYS A 11 -33.75 -37.23 -0.20
C CYS A 11 -33.51 -35.73 0.02
N LEU A 12 -33.18 -35.34 1.25
CA LEU A 12 -32.56 -34.04 1.52
C LEU A 12 -31.21 -34.03 0.80
N ALA A 13 -31.13 -33.32 -0.31
CA ALA A 13 -29.86 -33.02 -0.96
C ALA A 13 -29.08 -32.09 -0.03
N ASP A 14 -27.97 -32.57 0.53
CA ASP A 14 -27.01 -31.73 1.22
C ASP A 14 -26.50 -30.66 0.24
N ALA A 15 -26.97 -29.43 0.41
CA ALA A 15 -26.43 -28.29 -0.30
C ALA A 15 -25.02 -28.02 0.22
N GLN A 16 -24.01 -28.55 -0.48
CA GLN A 16 -22.62 -28.15 -0.24
C GLN A 16 -22.48 -26.69 -0.66
N ILE A 17 -22.15 -25.83 0.31
CA ILE A 17 -21.68 -24.48 0.03
C ILE A 17 -20.29 -24.62 -0.60
N VAL A 18 -20.23 -24.46 -1.92
CA VAL A 18 -18.95 -24.30 -2.62
C VAL A 18 -18.47 -22.89 -2.32
N TYR A 19 -17.45 -22.78 -1.47
CA TYR A 19 -16.76 -21.52 -1.24
C TYR A 19 -15.82 -21.25 -2.42
N ASP A 20 -16.20 -20.32 -3.29
CA ASP A 20 -15.25 -19.77 -4.26
C ASP A 20 -14.21 -18.95 -3.50
N ALA A 21 -12.97 -19.46 -3.50
CA ALA A 21 -11.86 -18.72 -2.94
C ALA A 21 -11.72 -17.38 -3.69
N PRO A 22 -11.50 -16.26 -2.98
CA PRO A 22 -11.32 -14.97 -3.64
C PRO A 22 -10.11 -15.04 -4.57
N GLU A 23 -10.21 -14.32 -5.69
CA GLU A 23 -9.10 -14.15 -6.63
C GLU A 23 -7.88 -13.59 -5.88
N LYS A 24 -6.75 -14.29 -5.98
CA LYS A 24 -5.50 -13.87 -5.33
C LYS A 24 -4.80 -12.84 -6.21
N LYS A 25 -4.37 -11.74 -5.61
CA LYS A 25 -3.55 -10.72 -6.26
C LYS A 25 -2.09 -10.91 -5.92
N LEU A 26 -1.21 -10.75 -6.91
CA LEU A 26 0.23 -10.78 -6.74
C LEU A 26 0.78 -9.35 -6.74
N ILE A 27 1.25 -8.90 -5.58
CA ILE A 27 1.81 -7.55 -5.40
C ILE A 27 3.32 -7.68 -5.15
N ASP A 28 4.15 -6.99 -5.94
CA ASP A 28 5.58 -6.90 -5.64
C ASP A 28 5.80 -5.98 -4.43
N PHE A 29 6.44 -6.51 -3.39
CA PHE A 29 7.03 -5.75 -2.31
C PHE A 29 8.51 -6.09 -2.21
N SER A 30 9.34 -5.24 -2.80
CA SER A 30 10.79 -5.43 -2.83
C SER A 30 11.52 -4.21 -2.25
N GLN A 31 12.76 -4.43 -1.78
CA GLN A 31 13.67 -3.36 -1.39
C GLN A 31 13.95 -2.35 -2.54
N HIS A 32 13.62 -2.72 -3.77
CA HIS A 32 13.80 -1.93 -4.99
C HIS A 32 12.51 -1.26 -5.49
N SER A 33 11.47 -1.20 -4.66
CA SER A 33 10.24 -0.45 -4.94
C SER A 33 10.58 0.94 -5.53
N PRO A 34 10.09 1.29 -6.72
CA PRO A 34 10.49 2.53 -7.39
C PRO A 34 9.94 3.76 -6.70
N TYR A 35 10.66 4.87 -6.84
CA TYR A 35 10.10 6.19 -6.60
C TYR A 35 9.04 6.50 -7.66
N ILE A 36 8.02 7.28 -7.30
CA ILE A 36 6.92 7.68 -8.20
C ILE A 36 7.44 8.24 -9.54
N GLN A 37 8.50 9.07 -9.51
CA GLN A 37 9.10 9.62 -10.74
C GLN A 37 9.64 8.51 -11.66
N TYR A 38 10.38 7.55 -11.09
CA TYR A 38 10.97 6.46 -11.88
C TYR A 38 9.90 5.55 -12.46
N TYR A 39 8.90 5.20 -11.65
CA TYR A 39 7.75 4.40 -12.10
C TYR A 39 7.00 5.10 -13.25
N LYS A 40 6.76 6.41 -13.15
CA LYS A 40 6.12 7.18 -14.22
C LYS A 40 6.90 7.07 -15.54
N ASP A 41 8.22 7.14 -15.48
CA ASP A 41 9.07 7.17 -16.68
C ASP A 41 9.31 5.76 -17.25
N HIS A 42 9.07 4.69 -16.47
CA HIS A 42 9.33 3.29 -16.85
C HIS A 42 8.09 2.38 -16.73
N LEU A 43 6.88 2.94 -16.72
CA LEU A 43 5.62 2.21 -16.52
C LEU A 43 5.52 0.96 -17.40
N THR A 44 5.87 1.09 -18.68
CA THR A 44 5.77 -0.01 -19.66
C THR A 44 6.67 -1.20 -19.36
N ASP A 45 7.74 -1.02 -18.59
CA ASP A 45 8.61 -2.12 -18.17
C ASP A 45 8.00 -2.87 -17.00
N TYR A 46 7.42 -2.16 -16.03
CA TYR A 46 6.69 -2.79 -14.92
C TYR A 46 5.43 -3.53 -15.37
N GLU A 47 4.74 -3.06 -16.42
CA GLU A 47 3.56 -3.72 -16.99
C GLU A 47 3.84 -5.08 -17.66
N LYS A 48 5.11 -5.43 -17.90
CA LYS A 48 5.52 -6.73 -18.48
C LYS A 48 5.64 -7.83 -17.42
N GLU A 49 5.78 -7.45 -16.15
CA GLU A 49 5.94 -8.38 -15.04
C GLU A 49 4.58 -8.97 -14.62
N PRO A 50 4.54 -10.18 -14.02
CA PRO A 50 3.30 -10.89 -13.73
C PRO A 50 2.61 -10.41 -12.45
N PHE A 51 2.66 -9.11 -12.15
CA PHE A 51 2.08 -8.51 -10.94
C PHE A 51 0.76 -7.78 -11.25
N ASP A 52 -0.19 -7.85 -10.32
CA ASP A 52 -1.41 -7.02 -10.33
C ASP A 52 -1.14 -5.61 -9.78
N GLY A 53 -0.01 -5.44 -9.11
CA GLY A 53 0.43 -4.16 -8.55
C GLY A 53 1.83 -4.25 -7.98
N ILE A 54 2.42 -3.09 -7.74
CA ILE A 54 3.73 -2.96 -7.10
C ILE A 54 3.65 -1.95 -5.96
N THR A 55 4.63 -2.00 -5.08
CA THR A 55 4.85 -0.94 -4.12
C THR A 55 5.59 0.26 -4.73
N LEU A 56 5.06 1.47 -4.49
CA LEU A 56 5.66 2.74 -4.89
C LEU A 56 6.17 3.50 -3.67
N ARG A 57 7.17 4.36 -3.87
CA ARG A 57 7.76 5.22 -2.83
C ARG A 57 7.62 6.69 -3.17
N LEU A 58 7.37 7.50 -2.14
CA LEU A 58 7.58 8.95 -2.23
C LEU A 58 9.03 9.24 -2.58
N THR A 59 9.28 10.28 -3.36
CA THR A 59 10.65 10.75 -3.62
C THR A 59 11.38 11.04 -2.30
N LYS A 60 12.72 10.98 -2.32
CA LYS A 60 13.53 11.22 -1.13
C LYS A 60 13.30 12.61 -0.55
N GLU A 61 13.15 13.58 -1.45
CA GLU A 61 12.90 14.98 -1.15
C GLU A 61 11.52 15.17 -0.51
N ALA A 62 10.53 14.36 -0.90
CA ALA A 62 9.18 14.37 -0.32
C ALA A 62 9.03 13.49 0.93
N GLY A 63 10.13 13.22 1.64
CA GLY A 63 10.11 12.50 2.92
C GLY A 63 10.21 10.98 2.82
N ASN A 64 10.37 10.42 1.61
CA ASN A 64 10.71 9.00 1.36
C ASN A 64 9.69 7.95 1.89
N GLY A 65 8.58 8.37 2.50
CA GLY A 65 7.65 7.49 3.21
C GLY A 65 8.04 7.21 4.67
N ASP A 66 9.09 7.85 5.21
CA ASP A 66 9.58 7.64 6.57
C ASP A 66 8.74 8.44 7.59
N ILE A 67 7.50 8.02 7.83
CA ILE A 67 6.47 8.82 8.51
C ILE A 67 6.79 9.24 9.95
N PHE A 68 7.65 8.49 10.65
CA PHE A 68 8.07 8.80 12.04
C PHE A 68 9.43 9.51 12.13
N MET A 69 10.05 9.88 11.00
CA MET A 69 11.31 10.64 10.98
C MET A 69 11.03 12.15 11.05
N VAL A 70 10.52 12.61 12.21
CA VAL A 70 10.03 14.00 12.41
C VAL A 70 11.07 15.07 12.04
N ASP A 71 12.36 14.86 12.34
CA ASP A 71 13.44 15.81 12.00
C ASP A 71 13.74 15.85 10.50
N ASN A 72 13.57 14.72 9.81
CA ASN A 72 13.76 14.66 8.36
C ASN A 72 12.63 15.39 7.65
N TRP A 73 11.39 15.20 8.11
CA TRP A 73 10.21 15.86 7.54
C TRP A 73 10.19 17.37 7.76
N ALA A 74 10.82 17.88 8.82
CA ALA A 74 10.99 19.32 9.03
C ALA A 74 11.75 20.02 7.87
N LYS A 75 12.48 19.26 7.04
CA LYS A 75 13.21 19.77 5.87
C LYS A 75 12.38 19.70 4.58
N VAL A 76 11.22 19.06 4.60
CA VAL A 76 10.34 18.89 3.43
C VAL A 76 9.47 20.14 3.28
N THR A 77 9.78 20.97 2.29
CA THR A 77 9.09 22.24 2.09
C THR A 77 7.70 22.07 1.44
N ALA A 78 6.87 23.12 1.50
CA ALA A 78 5.56 23.12 0.85
C ALA A 78 5.67 22.96 -0.67
N GLU A 79 6.68 23.57 -1.29
CA GLU A 79 6.93 23.49 -2.73
C GLU A 79 7.28 22.07 -3.15
N VAL A 80 8.08 21.36 -2.35
CA VAL A 80 8.39 19.94 -2.59
C VAL A 80 7.13 19.09 -2.46
N LYS A 81 6.32 19.36 -1.42
CA LYS A 81 5.04 18.64 -1.22
C LYS A 81 4.09 18.81 -2.40
N GLU A 82 3.97 20.03 -2.92
CA GLU A 82 3.14 20.36 -4.08
C GLU A 82 3.68 19.71 -5.37
N ALA A 83 5.00 19.75 -5.59
CA ALA A 83 5.62 19.15 -6.75
C ALA A 83 5.40 17.63 -6.81
N GLU A 84 5.55 16.94 -5.68
CA GLU A 84 5.30 15.50 -5.58
C GLU A 84 3.81 15.16 -5.79
N LEU A 85 2.87 15.95 -5.26
CA LEU A 85 1.44 15.77 -5.50
C LEU A 85 1.08 15.97 -6.98
N LYS A 86 1.68 16.98 -7.63
CA LYS A 86 1.50 17.24 -9.06
C LYS A 86 2.07 16.09 -9.90
N LEU A 87 3.26 15.61 -9.54
CA LEU A 87 3.88 14.44 -10.15
C LEU A 87 2.95 13.23 -10.03
N ALA A 88 2.50 12.91 -8.82
CA ALA A 88 1.58 11.82 -8.52
C ALA A 88 0.28 11.90 -9.34
N SER A 89 -0.31 13.09 -9.43
CA SER A 89 -1.53 13.33 -10.21
C SER A 89 -1.33 13.14 -11.71
N SER A 90 -0.09 13.25 -12.21
CA SER A 90 0.24 13.10 -13.63
C SER A 90 0.42 11.65 -14.09
N LEU A 91 0.43 10.67 -13.18
CA LEU A 91 0.62 9.27 -13.56
C LEU A 91 -0.53 8.78 -14.42
N LYS A 92 -0.18 8.00 -15.45
CA LYS A 92 -1.16 7.27 -16.26
C LYS A 92 -1.73 6.12 -15.43
N ALA A 93 -3.01 5.83 -15.61
CA ALA A 93 -3.59 4.63 -15.04
C ALA A 93 -3.07 3.43 -15.85
N SER A 94 -2.56 2.41 -15.17
CA SER A 94 -2.25 1.12 -15.79
C SER A 94 -3.50 0.25 -15.81
N THR A 95 -3.66 -0.58 -16.84
CA THR A 95 -4.66 -1.66 -16.86
C THR A 95 -4.13 -2.98 -16.33
N MET A 96 -2.81 -3.08 -16.10
CA MET A 96 -2.14 -4.27 -15.56
C MET A 96 -1.86 -4.10 -14.07
N LEU A 97 -1.30 -2.95 -13.69
CA LEU A 97 -0.90 -2.63 -12.32
C LEU A 97 -2.00 -1.82 -11.61
N THR A 98 -3.14 -2.46 -11.37
CA THR A 98 -4.34 -1.82 -10.80
C THR A 98 -4.32 -1.71 -9.28
N ASP A 99 -3.45 -2.49 -8.62
CA ASP A 99 -3.45 -2.67 -7.17
C ASP A 99 -2.14 -2.18 -6.51
N ASN A 100 -1.54 -1.13 -7.09
CA ASN A 100 -0.35 -0.49 -6.54
C ASN A 100 -0.58 0.03 -5.11
N LEU A 101 0.44 -0.02 -4.27
CA LEU A 101 0.40 0.47 -2.88
C LEU A 101 1.52 1.47 -2.64
N LEU A 102 1.28 2.56 -1.89
CA LEU A 102 2.35 3.44 -1.45
C LEU A 102 2.97 2.92 -0.15
N VAL A 103 4.30 2.79 -0.09
CA VAL A 103 4.99 2.30 1.12
C VAL A 103 5.21 3.40 2.14
N LEU A 104 4.91 3.08 3.40
CA LEU A 104 5.26 3.88 4.57
C LEU A 104 6.20 3.06 5.48
N PHE A 105 7.25 3.69 5.99
CA PHE A 105 8.30 3.03 6.78
C PHE A 105 8.21 3.37 8.28
N GLY A 106 8.47 2.37 9.12
CA GLY A 106 8.40 2.42 10.58
C GLY A 106 9.63 2.96 11.30
N GLY A 107 10.71 3.30 10.58
CA GLY A 107 11.89 3.93 11.16
C GLY A 107 11.55 5.27 11.83
N SER A 108 12.11 5.52 13.02
CA SER A 108 11.62 6.60 13.89
C SER A 108 12.71 7.47 14.53
N GLN A 109 12.42 8.78 14.59
CA GLN A 109 13.13 9.82 15.35
C GLN A 109 12.26 10.44 16.47
N MET A 110 10.97 10.11 16.52
CA MET A 110 10.02 10.74 17.43
C MET A 110 10.24 10.36 18.90
N ASP A 111 9.79 11.23 19.79
CA ASP A 111 9.42 10.83 21.15
C ASP A 111 8.00 10.23 21.14
N TRP A 112 7.90 8.94 21.49
CA TRP A 112 6.64 8.20 21.51
C TRP A 112 5.62 8.72 22.53
N PHE A 113 6.07 9.51 23.52
CA PHE A 113 5.21 10.13 24.53
C PHE A 113 4.90 11.61 24.23
N SER A 114 5.36 12.13 23.09
CA SER A 114 5.11 13.52 22.67
C SER A 114 3.88 13.63 21.78
N ASP A 115 2.83 14.28 22.27
CA ASP A 115 1.64 14.61 21.46
C ASP A 115 2.00 15.48 20.24
N GLU A 116 3.04 16.32 20.37
CA GLU A 116 3.53 17.15 19.26
C GLU A 116 4.11 16.31 18.12
N ASP A 117 4.88 15.27 18.45
CA ASP A 117 5.45 14.39 17.42
C ASP A 117 4.40 13.46 16.80
N TRP A 118 3.39 13.07 17.58
CA TRP A 118 2.22 12.38 17.04
C TRP A 118 1.44 13.25 16.06
N ALA A 119 1.25 14.54 16.35
CA ALA A 119 0.60 15.48 15.44
C ALA A 119 1.38 15.62 14.12
N LYS A 120 2.72 15.77 14.18
CA LYS A 120 3.58 15.80 12.97
C LYS A 120 3.45 14.51 12.16
N THR A 121 3.50 13.36 12.82
CA THR A 121 3.35 12.05 12.18
C THR A 121 2.00 11.91 11.48
N GLU A 122 0.92 12.37 12.11
CA GLU A 122 -0.41 12.39 11.50
C GLU A 122 -0.44 13.23 10.22
N GLU A 123 0.21 14.41 10.22
CA GLU A 123 0.35 15.22 9.01
C GLU A 123 1.13 14.51 7.90
N HIS A 124 2.22 13.81 8.23
CA HIS A 124 3.01 13.04 7.27
C HIS A 124 2.17 11.92 6.64
N ILE A 125 1.42 11.18 7.45
CA ILE A 125 0.51 10.12 7.00
C ILE A 125 -0.58 10.71 6.10
N ARG A 126 -1.24 11.80 6.51
CA ARG A 126 -2.28 12.45 5.71
C ARG A 126 -1.75 12.90 4.36
N TYR A 127 -0.56 13.49 4.34
CA TYR A 127 0.09 13.88 3.10
C TYR A 127 0.42 12.67 2.21
N ALA A 128 1.05 11.63 2.77
CA ALA A 128 1.41 10.43 2.01
C ALA A 128 0.17 9.70 1.45
N VAL A 129 -0.93 9.63 2.21
CA VAL A 129 -2.22 9.09 1.73
C VAL A 129 -2.81 9.96 0.62
N GLY A 130 -2.65 11.29 0.70
CA GLY A 130 -3.02 12.20 -0.37
C GLY A 130 -2.24 11.91 -1.66
N VAL A 131 -0.93 11.71 -1.55
CA VAL A 131 -0.07 11.32 -2.68
C VAL A 131 -0.46 9.94 -3.24
N ALA A 132 -0.71 8.94 -2.37
CA ALA A 132 -1.15 7.61 -2.78
C ALA A 132 -2.42 7.67 -3.64
N ARG A 133 -3.41 8.48 -3.21
CA ARG A 133 -4.65 8.70 -3.98
C ARG A 133 -4.38 9.38 -5.32
N ALA A 134 -3.55 10.42 -5.33
CA ALA A 134 -3.19 11.13 -6.56
C ALA A 134 -2.47 10.21 -7.56
N ALA A 135 -1.58 9.34 -7.06
CA ALA A 135 -0.87 8.31 -7.83
C ALA A 135 -1.73 7.10 -8.21
N LYS A 136 -3.03 7.09 -7.86
CA LYS A 136 -3.97 5.99 -8.12
C LYS A 136 -3.59 4.67 -7.44
N CYS A 137 -2.85 4.73 -6.34
CA CYS A 137 -2.61 3.56 -5.51
C CYS A 137 -3.94 3.08 -4.89
N LYS A 138 -4.12 1.77 -4.80
CA LYS A 138 -5.24 1.11 -4.14
C LYS A 138 -5.25 1.35 -2.62
N GLY A 139 -4.06 1.57 -2.05
CA GLY A 139 -3.88 1.79 -0.63
C GLY A 139 -2.42 2.07 -0.27
N ILE A 140 -2.09 1.73 0.98
CA ILE A 140 -0.74 1.83 1.54
C ILE A 140 -0.24 0.46 1.96
N LEU A 141 1.07 0.27 1.94
CA LEU A 141 1.76 -0.82 2.62
C LEU A 141 2.56 -0.22 3.78
N TRP A 142 2.34 -0.70 4.99
CA TRP A 142 3.14 -0.29 6.13
C TRP A 142 4.24 -1.31 6.39
N ASP A 143 5.49 -0.88 6.22
CA ASP A 143 6.68 -1.62 6.59
C ASP A 143 7.10 -1.20 8.01
N PRO A 144 6.89 -2.04 9.04
CA PRO A 144 7.21 -1.69 10.42
C PRO A 144 8.71 -1.82 10.75
N GLU A 145 9.56 -2.21 9.80
CA GLU A 145 10.95 -2.50 10.09
C GLU A 145 11.70 -1.23 10.57
N PRO A 146 12.37 -1.27 11.74
CA PRO A 146 12.99 -0.10 12.34
C PRO A 146 14.39 0.14 11.76
N TYR A 147 14.48 0.30 10.44
CA TYR A 147 15.74 0.62 9.79
C TYR A 147 16.14 2.05 10.14
N LYS A 148 17.15 2.17 11.01
CA LYS A 148 17.92 3.41 11.11
C LYS A 148 19.07 3.36 10.12
N PRO A 149 19.26 4.37 9.26
CA PRO A 149 20.50 4.53 8.53
C PRO A 149 21.69 4.46 9.51
N GLY A 150 22.57 3.47 9.32
CA GLY A 150 23.78 3.28 10.14
C GLY A 150 23.59 2.56 11.48
N LYS A 151 22.39 2.11 11.86
CA LYS A 151 22.19 1.22 13.03
C LYS A 151 21.30 0.04 12.64
N ASN A 152 21.90 -1.13 12.53
CA ASN A 152 21.17 -2.38 12.40
C ASN A 152 20.62 -2.76 13.80
N PRO A 153 19.30 -2.86 13.99
CA PRO A 153 18.72 -3.21 15.29
C PRO A 153 18.99 -4.67 15.70
N TRP A 154 19.48 -5.50 14.79
CA TRP A 154 19.83 -6.91 14.98
C TRP A 154 21.34 -7.14 15.19
N LYS A 155 22.14 -6.07 15.29
CA LYS A 155 23.57 -6.13 15.60
C LYS A 155 23.93 -5.30 16.81
#